data_AF-B8IUX8-F1
#
_entry.id   AF-B8IUX8-F1
#
_cell.length_a   1.000
_cell.length_b   1.000
_cell.length_c   1.000
_cell.angle_alpha   90.00
_cell.angle_beta   90.00
_cell.angle_gamma   90.00
#
_symmetry.space_group_name_H-M   'P 1'
#
loop_
_entity.id
_entity.type
_entity.pdbx_description
1 polymer ?
#
loop_
_entity_poly.entity_id
_entity_poly.type
_entity_poly.pdbx_seq_one_letter_code
_entity_poly.pdbx_strand_id
1 'polypeptide(L)' 'MPLIRKQSSFDGRCTVFVGEAVIFTDLTEAQADAIILTYRRLLGTD' A
#
# COMPACT_ATOMS: atom_id res chain seq x y z
N MET A 1 4.27 -6.55 13.77
CA MET A 1 4.27 -6.92 12.34
C MET A 1 3.96 -5.66 11.56
N PRO A 2 4.72 -5.30 10.51
CA PRO A 2 4.51 -4.02 9.86
C PRO A 2 3.19 -4.06 9.08
N LEU A 3 2.23 -3.26 9.54
CA LEU A 3 0.89 -3.15 8.98
C LEU A 3 0.98 -2.33 7.69
N ILE A 4 1.20 -2.98 6.54
CA ILE A 4 1.09 -2.29 5.26
C ILE A 4 -0.37 -1.90 5.03
N ARG A 5 -0.61 -0.63 4.64
CA ARG A 5 -1.96 -0.13 4.34
C ARG A 5 -1.93 0.84 3.16
N LYS A 6 -3.03 0.90 2.41
CA LYS A 6 -3.30 1.98 1.45
C LYS A 6 -4.29 2.97 2.05
N GLN A 7 -4.20 4.22 1.62
CA GLN A 7 -5.17 5.27 1.90
C GLN A 7 -5.52 5.97 0.59
N SER A 8 -6.81 6.00 0.28
CA SER A 8 -7.33 6.67 -0.91
C SER A 8 -7.64 8.14 -0.61
N SER A 9 -7.33 8.99 -1.57
CA SER A 9 -7.65 10.42 -1.59
C SER A 9 -8.89 10.68 -2.44
N PHE A 10 -9.48 11.87 -2.31
CA PHE A 10 -10.72 12.25 -3.00
C PHE A 10 -10.59 12.30 -4.53
N ASP A 11 -9.37 12.48 -5.03
CA ASP A 11 -9.03 12.50 -6.47
C ASP A 11 -8.82 11.09 -7.06
N GLY A 12 -9.06 10.04 -6.28
CA GLY A 12 -8.85 8.65 -6.69
C GLY A 12 -7.40 8.18 -6.61
N ARG A 13 -6.47 9.01 -6.12
CA ARG A 13 -5.07 8.62 -5.89
C ARG A 13 -4.90 7.95 -4.54
N CYS A 14 -3.99 6.99 -4.49
CA CYS A 14 -3.68 6.19 -3.32
C CYS A 14 -2.26 6.48 -2.81
N THR A 15 -2.11 6.43 -1.49
CA THR A 15 -0.82 6.44 -0.80
C THR A 15 -0.66 5.14 -0.03
N VAL A 16 0.51 4.50 -0.12
CA VAL A 16 0.84 3.27 0.61
C VAL A 16 1.80 3.58 1.75
N PHE A 17 1.50 3.03 2.92
CA PHE A 17 2.24 3.17 4.16
C PHE A 17 2.71 1.81 4.66
N VAL A 18 3.88 1.78 5.30
CA VAL A 18 4.34 0.63 6.08
C VAL A 18 4.58 1.11 7.51
N GLY A 19 3.72 0.69 8.44
CA GLY A 19 3.66 1.31 9.76
C GLY A 19 3.21 2.78 9.66
N GLU A 20 4.00 3.69 10.22
CA GLU A 20 3.73 5.14 10.18
C GLU A 20 4.43 5.86 9.00
N ALA A 21 5.31 5.17 8.27
CA ALA A 21 6.06 5.76 7.16
C ALA A 21 5.28 5.71 5.85
N VAL A 22 5.28 6.83 5.11
CA VAL A 22 4.83 6.91 3.70
C VAL A 22 5.91 6.31 2.81
N ILE A 23 5.54 5.36 1.96
CA ILE A 23 6.49 4.70 1.04
C ILE A 23 6.23 5.09 -0.42
N PHE A 24 4.94 5.16 -0.81
CA PHE A 24 4.55 5.49 -2.17
C PHE A 24 3.33 6.41 -2.18
N THR A 25 3.31 7.39 -3.08
CA THR A 25 2.23 8.37 -3.27
C THR A 25 1.77 8.39 -4.72
N ASP A 26 0.63 9.03 -5.00
CA ASP A 26 0.09 9.24 -6.36
C ASP A 26 -0.18 7.95 -7.15
N LEU A 27 -0.52 6.87 -6.44
CA LEU A 27 -0.81 5.58 -7.06
C LEU A 27 -2.26 5.53 -7.56
N THR A 28 -2.51 4.77 -8.62
CA THR A 28 -3.86 4.27 -8.86
C THR A 28 -4.22 3.21 -7.83
N GLU A 29 -5.50 2.91 -7.67
CA GLU A 29 -5.95 1.87 -6.75
C GLU A 29 -5.35 0.49 -7.08
N ALA A 30 -5.33 0.13 -8.37
CA ALA A 30 -4.74 -1.13 -8.85
C ALA A 30 -3.24 -1.24 -8.54
N GLN A 31 -2.49 -0.13 -8.66
CA GLN A 31 -1.07 -0.10 -8.30
C GLN A 31 -0.87 -0.30 -6.80
N ALA A 32 -1.67 0.39 -5.96
CA ALA A 32 -1.59 0.23 -4.51
C ALA A 32 -1.90 -1.20 -4.05
N ASP A 33 -2.90 -1.84 -4.66
CA ASP A 33 -3.26 -3.23 -4.37
C ASP A 33 -2.15 -4.21 -4.77
N ALA A 34 -1.54 -4.03 -5.93
CA ALA A 34 -0.42 -4.84 -6.37
C ALA A 34 0.78 -4.75 -5.40
N ILE A 35 1.06 -3.55 -4.88
CA ILE A 35 2.12 -3.33 -3.87
C ILE A 35 1.80 -4.05 -2.57
N ILE A 36 0.58 -3.90 -2.05
CA ILE A 36 0.15 -4.56 -0.80
C ILE A 36 0.25 -6.08 -0.92
N LEU A 37 -0.26 -6.65 -2.02
CA LEU A 37 -0.21 -8.07 -2.28
C LEU A 37 1.23 -8.58 -2.33
N THR A 38 2.10 -7.88 -3.07
CA THR A 38 3.52 -8.25 -3.20
C THR A 38 4.23 -8.20 -1.85
N TYR A 39 3.94 -7.19 -1.03
CA TYR A 39 4.49 -7.07 0.31
C TYR A 39 4.06 -8.23 1.22
N ARG A 40 2.78 -8.61 1.22
CA ARG A 40 2.27 -9.75 2.00
C ARG A 40 2.94 -11.07 1.59
N ARG A 41 3.14 -11.28 0.29
CA ARG A 41 3.86 -12.44 -0.24
C ARG A 41 5.30 -12.51 0.27
N LEU A 42 6.01 -11.38 0.25
CA LEU A 42 7.39 -11.32 0.73
C LEU A 42 7.52 -11.65 2.22
N LEU A 43 6.50 -11.34 3.02
CA LEU A 43 6.48 -11.65 4.44
C LEU A 43 5.89 -13.04 4.76
N GLY A 44 5.40 -13.78 3.76
CA GLY A 44 4.72 -15.06 3.97
C GLY A 44 3.41 -14.92 4.75
N THR A 45 2.73 -13.79 4.63
CA THR A 45 1.47 -13.47 5.34
C THR A 45 0.29 -13.33 4.38
N ASP A 46 0.31 -14.07 3.28
CA ASP A 46 -0.79 -14.15 2.30
C ASP A 46 -1.78 -15.26 2.70
#